data_AF-A0A6P3Y5W3-F1
#
_entry.id   AF-A0A6P3Y5W3-F1
#
_cell.length_a   1.000
_cell.length_b   1.000
_cell.length_c   1.000
_cell.angle_alpha   90.00
_cell.angle_beta   90.00
_cell.angle_gamma   90.00
#
_symmetry.space_group_name_H-M   'P 1'
#
loop_
_entity.id
_entity.type
_entity.pdbx_description
1 polymer ?
#
loop_
_entity_poly.entity_id
_entity_poly.type
_entity_poly.pdbx_seq_one_letter_code
_entity_poly.pdbx_strand_id
1 'polypeptide(L)'
;MALLQKLAHNGHTVICSIHTPSAKIFQKFDHVFVITTGQCIYRGSASNLVTYLQSVHIECPRHYNLADFVIEISSGEHDFDLTERMIACMEMKAPILQVYRSKQDFELERKNYQRQLCFDHSSILMHKMMLQLCRNRDHLYLKIYLYVFLGFIIGGTFYDMGYDGSKSIYNLGFCFTTVLIFLYIPTLPILLWCKNNYDTFATLNECN
;
A
#
# COMPACT_ATOMS: atom_id res chain seq x y z
N MET A 1 10.07 -6.46 13.72
CA MET A 1 9.38 -7.55 14.44
C MET A 1 9.25 -7.37 15.94
N ALA A 2 10.25 -6.82 16.67
CA ALA A 2 10.13 -6.68 18.13
C ALA A 2 8.92 -5.84 18.60
N LEU A 3 8.54 -4.80 17.85
CA LEU A 3 7.36 -3.99 18.16
C LEU A 3 6.05 -4.79 18.01
N LEU A 4 5.91 -5.53 16.92
CA LEU A 4 4.73 -6.37 16.68
C LEU A 4 4.59 -7.46 17.74
N GLN A 5 5.70 -8.06 18.16
CA GLN A 5 5.71 -9.02 19.28
C GLN A 5 5.27 -8.37 20.60
N LYS A 6 5.73 -7.16 20.90
CA LYS A 6 5.28 -6.43 22.10
C LYS A 6 3.77 -6.16 22.05
N LEU A 7 3.23 -5.78 20.90
CA LEU A 7 1.78 -5.60 20.74
C LEU A 7 1.02 -6.91 20.94
N ALA A 8 1.54 -8.03 20.39
CA ALA A 8 0.95 -9.34 20.59
C ALA A 8 0.93 -9.75 22.06
N HIS A 9 2.04 -9.56 22.77
CA HIS A 9 2.14 -9.83 24.21
C HIS A 9 1.23 -8.93 25.06
N ASN A 10 0.90 -7.73 24.58
CA ASN A 10 -0.05 -6.83 25.24
C ASN A 10 -1.53 -7.20 25.01
N GLY A 11 -1.80 -8.38 24.43
CA GLY A 11 -3.16 -8.90 24.23
C GLY A 11 -3.81 -8.51 22.90
N HIS A 12 -3.06 -7.90 21.97
CA HIS A 12 -3.57 -7.60 20.63
C HIS A 12 -3.33 -8.76 19.65
N THR A 13 -4.33 -9.11 18.84
CA THR A 13 -4.13 -10.06 17.73
C THR A 13 -3.45 -9.35 16.56
N VAL A 14 -2.24 -9.78 16.20
CA VAL A 14 -1.49 -9.23 15.05
C VAL A 14 -1.49 -10.26 13.92
N ILE A 15 -1.98 -9.84 12.75
CA ILE A 15 -1.95 -10.65 11.52
C ILE A 15 -1.14 -9.87 10.49
N CYS A 16 -0.15 -10.50 9.89
CA CYS A 16 0.65 -9.92 8.82
C CYS A 16 0.88 -10.93 7.70
N SER A 17 0.89 -10.44 6.46
CA SER A 17 1.36 -11.18 5.28
C SER A 17 2.79 -10.78 4.99
N ILE A 18 3.65 -11.76 4.68
CA ILE A 18 5.07 -11.55 4.44
C ILE A 18 5.48 -12.37 3.22
N HIS A 19 6.11 -11.70 2.26
CA HIS A 19 6.50 -12.32 0.99
C HIS A 19 7.79 -13.15 1.08
N THR A 20 8.76 -12.76 1.92
CA THR A 20 10.06 -13.45 2.07
C THR A 20 10.68 -13.20 3.46
N PRO A 21 10.22 -13.90 4.51
CA PRO A 21 10.78 -13.70 5.84
C PRO A 21 12.16 -14.37 5.96
N SER A 22 13.15 -13.62 6.45
CA SER A 22 14.40 -14.24 6.90
C SER A 22 14.15 -15.30 7.98
N ALA A 23 15.00 -16.33 8.06
CA ALA A 23 14.92 -17.40 9.05
C ALA A 23 14.74 -16.89 10.51
N LYS A 24 15.48 -15.83 10.88
CA LYS A 24 15.41 -15.21 12.22
C LYS A 24 14.06 -14.58 12.53
N ILE A 25 13.34 -14.10 11.51
CA ILE A 25 11.99 -13.55 11.65
C ILE A 25 10.97 -14.68 11.64
N PHE A 26 11.18 -15.70 10.81
CA PHE A 26 10.28 -16.84 10.71
C PHE A 26 10.10 -17.57 12.05
N GLN A 27 11.19 -17.76 12.80
CA GLN A 27 11.17 -18.39 14.13
C GLN A 27 10.42 -17.58 15.19
N LYS A 28 10.09 -16.31 14.92
CA LYS A 28 9.40 -15.43 15.86
C LYS A 28 7.88 -15.50 15.79
N PHE A 29 7.32 -16.24 14.85
CA PHE A 29 5.88 -16.39 14.71
C PHE A 29 5.35 -17.51 15.59
N ASP A 30 4.35 -17.18 16.41
CA ASP A 30 3.60 -18.16 17.21
C ASP A 30 2.80 -19.10 16.29
N HIS A 31 2.19 -18.52 15.25
CA HIS A 31 1.40 -19.22 14.24
C HIS A 31 1.77 -18.74 12.83
N VAL A 32 2.00 -19.71 11.95
CA VAL A 32 2.30 -19.54 10.53
C VAL A 32 1.14 -20.15 9.74
N PHE A 33 0.70 -19.40 8.73
CA PHE A 33 -0.33 -19.80 7.78
C PHE A 33 0.23 -19.64 6.38
N VAL A 34 0.26 -20.73 5.61
CA VAL A 34 0.81 -20.75 4.26
C VAL A 34 -0.29 -21.13 3.27
N ILE A 35 -0.42 -20.32 2.22
CA ILE A 35 -1.48 -20.43 1.22
C ILE A 35 -0.84 -20.50 -0.16
N THR A 36 -1.34 -21.41 -0.98
CA THR A 36 -1.03 -21.54 -2.41
C THR A 36 -2.33 -21.65 -3.17
N THR A 37 -2.47 -20.93 -4.30
CA THR A 37 -3.64 -21.03 -5.21
C THR A 37 -5.01 -20.95 -4.52
N GLY A 38 -5.10 -20.23 -3.39
CA GLY A 38 -6.33 -20.08 -2.59
C GLY A 38 -6.60 -21.20 -1.56
N GLN A 39 -5.72 -22.21 -1.48
CA GLN A 39 -5.78 -23.32 -0.54
C GLN A 39 -4.67 -23.24 0.52
N CYS A 40 -4.97 -23.71 1.73
CA CYS A 40 -4.01 -23.70 2.84
C CYS A 40 -3.15 -24.96 2.79
N ILE A 41 -1.84 -24.80 2.61
CA ILE A 41 -0.88 -25.92 2.59
C ILE A 41 -0.22 -26.18 3.94
N TYR A 42 -0.27 -25.19 4.85
CA TYR A 42 0.23 -25.34 6.22
C TYR A 42 -0.43 -24.37 7.19
N ARG A 43 -0.74 -24.87 8.38
CA ARG A 43 -1.22 -24.09 9.53
C ARG A 43 -0.66 -24.67 10.82
N GLY A 44 0.17 -23.90 11.53
CA GLY A 44 0.79 -24.37 12.76
C GLY A 44 1.85 -23.41 13.27
N SER A 45 2.61 -23.82 14.29
CA SER A 45 3.76 -23.03 14.78
C SER A 45 4.95 -23.17 13.85
N ALA A 46 5.77 -22.12 13.72
CA ALA A 46 6.99 -22.15 12.90
C ALA A 46 7.93 -23.33 13.23
N SER A 47 7.97 -23.76 14.50
CA SER A 47 8.78 -24.91 14.95
C SER A 47 8.30 -26.25 14.40
N ASN A 48 6.99 -26.41 14.22
CA ASN A 48 6.38 -27.69 13.82
C ASN A 48 6.39 -27.88 12.30
N LEU A 49 6.81 -26.87 11.55
CA LEU A 49 6.82 -26.91 10.09
C LEU A 49 7.77 -27.98 9.54
N VAL A 50 8.95 -28.14 10.16
CA VAL A 50 9.91 -29.19 9.76
C VAL A 50 9.32 -30.58 9.93
N THR A 51 8.71 -30.85 11.09
CA THR A 51 8.05 -32.13 11.38
C THR A 51 6.88 -32.38 10.43
N TYR A 52 6.15 -31.33 10.06
CA TYR A 52 5.08 -31.43 9.08
C TYR A 52 5.61 -31.80 7.69
N LEU A 53 6.64 -31.12 7.19
CA LEU A 53 7.28 -31.44 5.91
C LEU A 53 7.77 -32.89 5.88
N GLN A 54 8.40 -33.35 6.96
CA GLN A 54 8.81 -34.76 7.11
C GLN A 54 7.63 -35.73 7.06
N SER A 55 6.48 -35.39 7.66
CA SER A 55 5.27 -36.24 7.60
C SER A 55 4.71 -36.35 6.18
N VAL A 56 4.89 -35.32 5.36
CA VAL A 56 4.52 -35.29 3.94
C VAL A 56 5.65 -35.86 3.07
N HIS A 57 6.72 -36.40 3.65
CA HIS A 57 7.91 -36.93 2.95
C HIS A 57 8.63 -35.88 2.10
N ILE A 58 8.74 -34.65 2.63
CA ILE A 58 9.51 -33.55 2.05
C ILE A 58 10.71 -33.28 2.97
N GLU A 59 11.92 -33.48 2.46
CA GLU A 59 13.15 -33.17 3.20
C GLU A 59 13.64 -31.77 2.85
N CYS A 60 13.86 -30.95 3.87
CA CYS A 60 14.44 -29.63 3.69
C CYS A 60 15.98 -29.73 3.62
N PRO A 61 16.64 -29.13 2.62
CA PRO A 61 18.10 -29.10 2.55
C PRO A 61 18.73 -28.37 3.75
N ARG A 62 19.85 -28.89 4.27
CA ARG A 62 20.49 -28.40 5.51
C ARG A 62 20.98 -26.96 5.47
N HIS A 63 21.26 -26.43 4.28
CA HIS A 63 21.77 -25.06 4.09
C HIS A 63 20.71 -24.10 3.56
N TYR A 64 19.45 -24.53 3.55
CA TYR A 64 18.35 -23.76 3.00
C TYR A 64 17.47 -23.16 4.09
N ASN A 65 16.98 -21.95 3.87
CA ASN A 65 16.08 -21.29 4.80
C ASN A 65 14.68 -21.94 4.68
N LEU A 66 14.15 -22.44 5.80
CA LEU A 66 12.83 -23.06 5.86
C LEU A 66 11.72 -22.16 5.32
N ALA A 67 11.80 -20.85 5.58
CA ALA A 67 10.81 -19.90 5.07
C ALA A 67 10.84 -19.82 3.55
N ASP A 68 12.03 -19.69 2.96
CA ASP A 68 12.22 -19.57 1.52
C ASP A 68 11.80 -20.89 0.83
N PHE A 69 12.15 -22.03 1.42
CA PHE A 69 11.72 -23.35 0.95
C PHE A 69 10.20 -23.50 0.83
N VAL A 70 9.49 -23.11 1.89
CA VAL A 70 8.04 -23.26 1.91
C VAL A 70 7.39 -22.29 0.95
N ILE A 71 7.93 -21.08 0.78
CA ILE A 71 7.46 -20.12 -0.23
C ILE A 71 7.72 -20.64 -1.65
N GLU A 72 8.88 -21.24 -1.92
CA GLU A 72 9.22 -21.81 -3.23
C GLU A 72 8.29 -22.97 -3.62
N ILE A 73 8.01 -23.88 -2.68
CA ILE A 73 6.97 -24.91 -2.87
C ILE A 73 5.61 -24.24 -3.11
N SER A 74 5.32 -23.17 -2.37
CA SER A 74 4.06 -22.44 -2.50
C SER A 74 3.90 -21.75 -3.86
N SER A 75 4.98 -21.36 -4.52
CA SER A 75 4.98 -20.73 -5.84
C SER A 75 4.73 -21.72 -6.97
N GLY A 76 4.86 -23.03 -6.71
CA GLY A 76 4.68 -24.07 -7.72
C GLY A 76 5.81 -24.15 -8.75
N GLU A 77 6.95 -23.52 -8.49
CA GLU A 77 8.09 -23.48 -9.44
C GLU A 77 8.89 -24.79 -9.46
N HIS A 78 8.93 -25.53 -8.35
CA HIS A 78 9.80 -26.70 -8.23
C HIS A 78 9.10 -28.07 -8.33
N ASP A 79 7.82 -28.20 -7.96
CA ASP A 79 7.10 -29.47 -8.13
C ASP A 79 5.60 -29.32 -7.80
N PHE A 80 4.71 -29.46 -8.79
CA PHE A 80 3.25 -29.39 -8.57
C PHE A 80 2.76 -30.52 -7.65
N ASP A 81 3.42 -31.68 -7.67
CA ASP A 81 3.07 -32.85 -6.87
C ASP A 81 3.24 -32.62 -5.37
N LEU A 82 4.25 -31.84 -4.96
CA LEU A 82 4.50 -31.52 -3.55
C LEU A 82 3.37 -30.68 -2.95
N THR A 83 2.90 -29.68 -3.70
CA THR A 83 1.84 -28.77 -3.27
C THR A 83 0.52 -29.52 -3.10
N GLU A 84 0.15 -30.38 -4.07
CA GLU A 84 -1.04 -31.24 -3.99
C GLU A 84 -1.02 -32.16 -2.77
N ARG A 85 0.14 -32.78 -2.47
CA ARG A 85 0.31 -33.64 -1.28
C ARG A 85 0.12 -32.87 0.03
N MET A 86 0.61 -31.63 0.09
CA MET A 86 0.44 -30.77 1.27
C MET A 86 -1.00 -30.31 1.42
N ILE A 87 -1.70 -29.99 0.33
CA ILE A 87 -3.13 -29.66 0.34
C ILE A 87 -3.93 -30.84 0.88
N ALA A 88 -3.74 -32.04 0.31
CA ALA A 88 -4.45 -33.26 0.73
C ALA A 88 -4.20 -33.58 2.22
N CYS A 89 -2.97 -33.39 2.71
CA CYS A 89 -2.64 -33.62 4.12
C CYS A 89 -3.31 -32.60 5.05
N MET A 90 -3.44 -31.34 4.63
CA MET A 90 -4.12 -30.30 5.41
C MET A 90 -5.63 -30.48 5.44
N GLU A 91 -6.26 -30.87 4.34
CA GLU A 91 -7.69 -31.16 4.29
C GLU A 91 -8.07 -32.31 5.25
N MET A 92 -7.22 -33.33 5.38
CA MET A 92 -7.41 -34.42 6.35
C MET A 92 -7.30 -33.97 7.81
N LYS A 93 -6.49 -32.94 8.14
CA LYS A 93 -6.19 -32.51 9.51
C LYS A 93 -7.22 -31.57 10.14
N ALA A 94 -8.39 -31.43 9.51
CA ALA A 94 -9.60 -30.70 9.92
C ALA A 94 -9.81 -29.35 9.20
N PRO A 95 -11.07 -29.01 8.87
CA PRO A 95 -11.42 -27.71 8.30
C PRO A 95 -11.10 -26.58 9.28
N ILE A 96 -10.83 -25.40 8.74
CA ILE A 96 -10.59 -24.18 9.51
C ILE A 96 -11.70 -24.05 10.56
N LEU A 97 -11.35 -24.27 11.84
CA LEU A 97 -12.17 -23.95 12.99
C LEU A 97 -12.71 -22.54 12.75
N GLN A 98 -13.99 -22.42 12.43
CA GLN A 98 -14.61 -21.12 12.25
C GLN A 98 -14.46 -20.41 13.58
N VAL A 99 -13.60 -19.40 13.61
CA VAL A 99 -13.57 -18.47 14.71
C VAL A 99 -14.93 -17.79 14.67
N TYR A 100 -15.87 -18.31 15.45
CA TYR A 100 -17.16 -17.70 15.73
C TYR A 100 -16.88 -16.47 16.59
N ARG A 101 -16.29 -15.45 15.98
CA ARG A 101 -16.21 -14.12 16.58
C ARG A 101 -17.61 -13.54 16.43
N SER A 102 -18.25 -13.27 17.56
CA SER A 102 -19.62 -12.79 17.61
C SER A 102 -19.81 -11.61 16.66
N LYS A 103 -20.77 -11.71 15.72
CA LYS A 103 -21.18 -10.60 14.84
C LYS A 103 -21.45 -9.30 15.62
N GLN A 104 -21.79 -9.44 16.89
CA GLN A 104 -22.17 -8.39 17.82
C GLN A 104 -21.02 -7.42 18.14
N ASP A 105 -19.77 -7.89 18.21
CA ASP A 105 -18.61 -7.04 18.47
C ASP A 105 -18.27 -6.17 17.24
N PHE A 106 -18.40 -6.74 16.04
CA PHE A 106 -18.14 -6.04 14.77
C PHE A 106 -19.19 -4.95 14.50
N GLU A 107 -20.44 -5.19 14.87
CA GLU A 107 -21.54 -4.23 14.74
C GLU A 107 -21.37 -3.02 15.68
N LEU A 108 -20.85 -3.25 16.90
CA LEU A 108 -20.61 -2.19 17.89
C LEU A 108 -19.47 -1.25 17.46
N GLU A 109 -18.35 -1.81 16.97
CA GLU A 109 -17.25 -1.00 16.43
C GLU A 109 -17.68 -0.19 15.20
N ARG A 110 -18.45 -0.80 14.28
CA ARG A 110 -18.97 -0.13 13.09
C ARG A 110 -19.86 1.06 13.44
N LYS A 111 -20.74 0.94 14.45
CA LYS A 111 -21.58 2.05 14.92
C LYS A 111 -20.79 3.20 15.53
N ASN A 112 -19.67 2.91 16.21
CA ASN A 112 -18.80 3.93 16.78
C ASN A 112 -18.03 4.69 15.69
N TYR A 113 -17.55 3.99 14.65
CA TYR A 113 -16.93 4.63 13.49
C TYR A 113 -17.89 5.58 12.74
N GLN A 114 -19.13 5.14 12.52
CA GLN A 114 -20.12 5.88 11.73
C GLN A 114 -20.54 7.22 12.38
N ARG A 115 -20.45 7.33 13.71
CA ARG A 115 -20.82 8.55 14.46
C ARG A 115 -19.82 9.70 14.27
N GLN A 116 -18.60 9.40 13.83
CA GLN A 116 -17.50 10.35 13.76
C GLN A 116 -17.50 11.20 12.47
N LEU A 117 -18.35 10.89 11.48
CA LEU A 117 -18.14 11.30 10.08
C LEU A 117 -18.73 12.65 9.65
N CYS A 118 -19.63 13.27 10.42
CA CYS A 118 -20.56 14.23 9.79
C CYS A 118 -19.97 15.60 9.41
N PHE A 119 -19.17 16.28 10.24
CA PHE A 119 -18.57 17.58 9.86
C PHE A 119 -17.20 17.87 10.49
N ASP A 120 -16.88 17.28 11.64
CA ASP A 120 -15.59 17.53 12.31
C ASP A 120 -14.41 16.94 11.52
N HIS A 121 -14.61 15.81 10.84
CA HIS A 121 -13.56 15.13 10.09
C HIS A 121 -13.05 15.90 8.86
N SER A 122 -13.91 16.67 8.17
CA SER A 122 -13.51 17.41 6.96
C SER A 122 -12.58 18.59 7.29
N SER A 123 -12.88 19.33 8.36
CA SER A 123 -12.03 20.41 8.87
C SER A 123 -10.69 19.87 9.38
N ILE A 124 -10.70 18.73 10.10
CA ILE A 124 -9.47 18.07 10.56
C ILE A 124 -8.60 17.61 9.39
N LEU A 125 -9.20 17.00 8.36
CA LEU A 125 -8.47 16.55 7.18
C LEU A 125 -7.88 17.73 6.40
N MET A 126 -8.66 18.81 6.24
CA MET A 126 -8.20 20.03 5.58
C MET A 126 -7.05 20.68 6.35
N HIS A 127 -7.15 20.76 7.68
CA HIS A 127 -6.06 21.26 8.51
C HIS A 127 -4.78 20.41 8.39
N LYS A 128 -4.90 19.08 8.42
CA LYS A 128 -3.77 18.16 8.21
C LYS A 128 -3.14 18.34 6.83
N MET A 129 -3.97 18.51 5.80
CA MET A 129 -3.51 18.74 4.43
C MET A 129 -2.79 20.10 4.30
N MET A 130 -3.31 21.15 4.93
CA MET A 130 -2.66 22.47 4.97
C MET A 130 -1.33 22.43 5.72
N LEU A 131 -1.27 21.73 6.86
CA LEU A 131 -0.01 21.53 7.59
C LEU A 131 1.01 20.75 6.77
N GLN A 132 0.60 19.69 6.07
CA GLN A 132 1.47 18.92 5.18
C GLN A 132 1.99 19.78 4.02
N LEU A 133 1.15 20.66 3.47
CA LEU A 133 1.54 21.60 2.42
C LEU A 133 2.53 22.67 2.94
N CYS A 134 2.30 23.21 4.13
CA CYS A 134 3.17 24.21 4.75
C CYS A 134 4.51 23.62 5.26
N ARG A 135 4.53 22.35 5.65
CA ARG A 135 5.75 21.66 6.11
C ARG A 135 6.72 21.39 4.96
N ASN A 136 6.21 21.11 3.76
CA ASN A 136 7.01 20.93 2.55
C ASN A 136 7.33 22.29 1.91
N ARG A 137 8.18 23.08 2.58
CA ARG A 137 8.56 24.45 2.20
C ARG A 137 9.10 24.54 0.77
N ASP A 138 9.99 23.64 0.36
CA ASP A 138 10.64 23.70 -0.96
C ASP A 138 9.64 23.56 -2.11
N HIS A 139 8.71 22.62 -1.98
CA HIS A 139 7.65 22.42 -2.97
C HIS A 139 6.64 23.58 -2.99
N LEU A 140 6.40 24.21 -1.84
CA LEU A 140 5.58 25.42 -1.75
C LEU A 140 6.27 26.62 -2.45
N TYR A 141 7.55 26.85 -2.18
CA TYR A 141 8.32 27.93 -2.81
C TYR A 141 8.41 27.77 -4.33
N LEU A 142 8.66 26.55 -4.82
CA LEU A 142 8.72 26.26 -6.25
C LEU A 142 7.39 26.55 -6.95
N LYS A 143 6.26 26.22 -6.32
CA LYS A 143 4.93 26.56 -6.83
C LYS A 143 4.71 28.07 -6.85
N ILE A 144 5.00 28.78 -5.75
CA ILE A 144 4.84 30.24 -5.68
C ILE A 144 5.66 30.93 -6.76
N TYR A 145 6.93 30.52 -6.94
CA TYR A 145 7.79 31.04 -8.00
C TYR A 145 7.21 30.80 -9.40
N LEU A 146 6.74 29.59 -9.69
CA LEU A 146 6.12 29.25 -10.97
C LEU A 146 4.87 30.09 -11.25
N TYR A 147 3.99 30.27 -10.26
CA TYR A 147 2.78 31.08 -10.40
C TYR A 147 3.09 32.56 -10.64
N VAL A 148 4.07 33.13 -9.92
CA VAL A 148 4.49 34.52 -10.11
C VAL A 148 5.10 34.72 -11.50
N PHE A 149 5.99 33.82 -11.92
CA PHE A 149 6.62 33.88 -13.25
C PHE A 149 5.58 33.79 -14.37
N LEU A 150 4.65 32.85 -14.27
CA LEU A 150 3.61 32.67 -15.28
C LEU A 150 2.60 33.84 -15.30
N GLY A 151 2.27 34.38 -14.12
CA GLY A 151 1.47 35.60 -14.01
C GLY A 151 2.12 36.79 -14.72
N PHE A 152 3.45 36.94 -14.63
CA PHE A 152 4.18 37.99 -15.32
C PHE A 152 4.16 37.81 -16.85
N ILE A 153 4.30 36.56 -17.34
CA ILE A 153 4.22 36.26 -18.78
C ILE A 153 2.83 36.57 -19.33
N ILE A 154 1.77 36.11 -18.66
CA ILE A 154 0.39 36.36 -19.11
C ILE A 154 0.08 37.86 -19.04
N GLY A 155 0.41 38.51 -17.91
CA GLY A 155 0.21 39.94 -17.71
C GLY A 155 0.97 40.80 -18.73
N GLY A 156 2.19 40.42 -19.10
CA GLY A 156 2.95 41.07 -20.15
C GLY A 156 2.37 40.85 -21.55
N THR A 157 1.87 39.65 -21.83
CA THR A 157 1.29 39.30 -23.15
C THR A 157 -0.03 40.03 -23.42
N PHE A 158 -0.82 40.28 -22.38
CA PHE A 158 -2.11 40.96 -22.45
C PHE A 158 -2.07 42.39 -21.89
N TYR A 159 -0.88 42.99 -21.83
CA TYR A 159 -0.71 44.38 -21.40
C TYR A 159 -1.50 45.31 -22.34
N ASP A 160 -2.25 46.26 -21.77
CA ASP A 160 -3.19 47.18 -22.47
C ASP A 160 -4.40 46.53 -23.18
N MET A 161 -4.60 45.21 -23.06
CA MET A 161 -5.82 44.56 -23.56
C MET A 161 -6.94 44.68 -22.52
N GLY A 162 -8.07 45.29 -22.90
CA GLY A 162 -9.23 45.44 -22.01
C GLY A 162 -9.88 46.83 -22.00
N TYR A 163 -9.19 47.85 -22.51
CA TYR A 163 -9.70 49.23 -22.51
C TYR A 163 -10.78 49.51 -23.57
N ASP A 164 -10.80 48.74 -24.67
CA ASP A 164 -11.78 48.88 -25.76
C ASP A 164 -12.77 47.71 -25.80
N GLY A 165 -14.07 48.01 -25.60
CA GLY A 165 -15.15 47.00 -25.69
C GLY A 165 -15.36 46.41 -27.09
N SER A 166 -14.83 47.06 -28.13
CA SER A 166 -14.84 46.57 -29.51
C SER A 166 -13.87 45.41 -29.77
N LYS A 167 -12.91 45.18 -28.87
CA LYS A 167 -11.88 44.13 -28.94
C LYS A 167 -12.12 43.03 -27.89
N SER A 168 -13.39 42.72 -27.60
CA SER A 168 -13.81 41.77 -26.54
C SER A 168 -13.25 40.34 -26.72
N ILE A 169 -12.91 39.95 -27.95
CA ILE A 169 -12.30 38.64 -28.23
C ILE A 169 -10.97 38.44 -27.50
N TYR A 170 -10.19 39.51 -27.28
CA TYR A 170 -8.92 39.45 -26.55
C TYR A 170 -9.14 39.27 -25.04
N ASN A 171 -10.19 39.87 -24.48
CA ASN A 171 -10.57 39.72 -23.07
C ASN A 171 -11.05 38.28 -22.78
N LEU A 172 -11.79 37.69 -23.73
CA LEU A 172 -12.17 36.28 -23.67
C LEU A 172 -10.95 35.35 -23.72
N GLY A 173 -10.00 35.65 -24.61
CA GLY A 173 -8.73 34.92 -24.74
C GLY A 173 -7.93 34.94 -23.44
N PHE A 174 -7.79 36.10 -22.79
CA PHE A 174 -7.13 36.22 -21.48
C PHE A 174 -7.79 35.33 -20.40
N CYS A 175 -9.12 35.34 -20.32
CA CYS A 175 -9.86 34.51 -19.37
C CYS A 175 -9.61 33.01 -19.63
N PHE A 176 -9.69 32.58 -20.89
CA PHE A 176 -9.48 31.19 -21.28
C PHE A 176 -8.05 30.72 -20.99
N THR A 177 -7.04 31.51 -21.37
CA THR A 177 -5.62 31.21 -21.08
C THR A 177 -5.35 31.10 -19.58
N THR A 178 -5.97 31.98 -18.77
CA THR A 178 -5.84 31.95 -17.30
C THR A 178 -6.43 30.67 -16.72
N VAL A 179 -7.66 30.29 -17.12
CA VAL A 179 -8.33 29.08 -16.62
C VAL A 179 -7.56 27.80 -16.99
N LEU A 180 -7.06 27.70 -18.22
CA LEU A 180 -6.26 26.54 -18.65
C LEU A 180 -5.00 26.36 -17.81
N ILE A 181 -4.31 27.45 -17.49
CA ILE A 181 -3.10 27.45 -16.69
C ILE A 181 -3.37 27.02 -15.24
N PHE A 182 -4.45 27.52 -14.63
CA PHE A 182 -4.86 27.11 -13.28
C PHE A 182 -5.28 25.64 -13.22
N LEU A 183 -5.81 25.09 -14.30
CA LEU A 183 -6.14 23.66 -14.41
C LEU A 183 -4.90 22.77 -14.60
N TYR A 184 -3.88 23.25 -15.32
CA TYR A 184 -2.68 22.48 -15.67
C TYR A 184 -1.62 22.40 -14.56
N ILE A 185 -1.38 23.48 -13.81
CA ILE A 185 -0.35 23.48 -12.75
C ILE A 185 -0.58 22.45 -11.62
N PRO A 186 -1.81 22.23 -11.10
CA PRO A 186 -2.03 21.22 -10.07
C PRO A 186 -1.84 19.78 -10.57
N THR A 187 -1.92 19.52 -11.87
CA THR A 187 -1.73 18.17 -12.45
C THR A 187 -0.26 17.84 -12.74
N LEU A 188 0.59 18.86 -12.95
CA LEU A 188 2.04 18.68 -13.21
C LEU A 188 2.81 17.86 -12.16
N PRO A 189 2.66 18.08 -10.83
CA PRO A 189 3.37 17.27 -9.83
C PRO A 189 2.91 15.81 -9.81
N ILE A 190 1.66 15.51 -10.21
CA ILE A 190 1.15 14.14 -10.31
C ILE A 190 1.87 13.40 -11.45
N LEU A 191 2.07 14.07 -12.59
CA LEU A 191 2.77 13.50 -13.74
C LEU A 191 4.25 13.23 -13.43
N LEU A 192 4.92 14.16 -12.75
CA LEU A 192 6.31 13.98 -12.32
C LEU A 192 6.45 12.88 -11.26
N TRP A 193 5.51 12.80 -10.31
CA TRP A 193 5.49 11.75 -9.30
C TRP A 193 5.23 10.38 -9.93
N CYS A 194 4.25 10.23 -10.82
CA CYS A 194 4.00 8.98 -11.53
C CYS A 194 5.20 8.54 -12.36
N LYS A 195 5.88 9.47 -13.05
CA LYS A 195 7.09 9.17 -13.80
C LYS A 195 8.22 8.67 -12.90
N ASN A 196 8.50 9.39 -11.82
CA ASN A 196 9.57 9.01 -10.89
C ASN A 196 9.31 7.63 -10.23
N ASN A 197 8.06 7.31 -9.90
CA ASN A 197 7.72 5.99 -9.39
C ASN A 197 7.83 4.92 -10.48
N TYR A 198 7.37 5.18 -11.71
CA TYR A 198 7.53 4.24 -12.82
C TYR A 198 9.00 3.89 -13.06
N ASP A 199 9.88 4.90 -13.08
CA ASP A 199 11.33 4.69 -13.25
C ASP A 199 11.95 3.91 -12.08
N THR A 200 11.44 4.09 -10.86
CA THR A 200 11.87 3.33 -9.67
C THR A 200 11.38 1.87 -9.70
N PHE A 201 10.17 1.61 -10.20
CA PHE A 201 9.65 0.25 -10.36
C PHE A 201 10.32 -0.51 -11.52
N ALA A 202 10.64 0.19 -12.62
CA ALA A 202 11.35 -0.40 -13.74
C ALA A 202 12.77 -0.86 -13.34
N THR A 203 13.49 -0.04 -12.57
CA THR A 203 14.85 -0.38 -12.09
C THR A 203 14.88 -1.52 -11.06
N LEU A 204 13.82 -1.68 -10.25
CA LEU A 204 13.72 -2.82 -9.32
C LEU A 204 13.45 -4.15 -10.02
N ASN A 205 12.72 -4.14 -11.14
CA ASN A 205 12.45 -5.36 -11.93
C ASN A 205 13.64 -5.80 -12.80
N GLU A 206 14.60 -4.92 -13.09
CA GLU A 206 15.83 -5.28 -13.82
C GLU A 206 16.94 -5.84 -12.90
N CYS A 207 16.79 -5.74 -11.58
CA CYS A 207 17.75 -6.22 -10.58
C CYS A 207 17.37 -7.56 -9.93
N ASN A 208 16.36 -8.26 -10.45
CA ASN A 208 15.91 -9.58 -10.01
C ASN A 208 15.93 -10.57 -11.18
#